data_AF-A0A3S0JCP9-F1
#
_entry.id   AF-A0A3S0JCP9-F1
#
_cell.length_a   1.000
_cell.length_b   1.000
_cell.length_c   1.000
_cell.angle_alpha   90.00
_cell.angle_beta   90.00
_cell.angle_gamma   90.00
#
_symmetry.space_group_name_H-M   'P 1'
#
loop_
_entity.id
_entity.type
_entity.pdbx_description
1 polymer ?
#
loop_
_entity_poly.entity_id
_entity_poly.type
_entity_poly.pdbx_seq_one_letter_code
_entity_poly.pdbx_strand_id
1 'polypeptide(L)'
;MHGYYEIAGLAWSGLGRITRVAVSADGGLSWADAHLHGPVLDKALTRFSIPWQWDGRSSVLLSRATDEFGRVQPTRAHWKRRYADHSFNHYNAQQAWRVARDGRVENVYV
;
A
#
# COMPACT_ATOMS: atom_id res chain seq x y z
N MET A 1 17.50 -6.23 13.33
CA MET A 1 18.12 -5.74 12.07
C MET A 1 17.73 -4.27 11.91
N HIS A 2 18.57 -3.41 11.37
CA HIS A 2 18.24 -2.00 11.10
C HIS A 2 19.04 -1.54 9.87
N GLY A 3 18.63 -0.46 9.22
CA GLY A 3 19.35 0.06 8.06
C GLY A 3 18.41 0.57 6.97
N TYR A 4 18.98 0.74 5.78
CA TYR A 4 18.28 1.26 4.61
C TYR A 4 17.72 0.11 3.78
N TYR A 5 16.42 0.18 3.50
CA TYR A 5 15.68 -0.80 2.71
C TYR A 5 14.86 -0.07 1.64
N GLU A 6 14.46 -0.79 0.60
CA GLU A 6 13.47 -0.31 -0.36
C GLU A 6 12.13 -0.98 -0.07
N ILE A 7 11.05 -0.19 0.00
CA ILE A 7 9.69 -0.71 -0.09
C ILE A 7 9.26 -0.56 -1.54
N ALA A 8 8.98 -1.68 -2.22
CA ALA A 8 8.51 -1.71 -3.60
C ALA A 8 7.19 -2.47 -3.72
N GLY A 9 6.37 -2.09 -4.70
CA GLY A 9 5.08 -2.73 -4.91
C GLY A 9 4.50 -2.50 -6.30
N LEU A 10 3.24 -2.87 -6.46
CA LEU A 10 2.46 -2.66 -7.67
C LEU A 10 1.13 -1.97 -7.29
N ALA A 11 0.72 -1.01 -8.09
CA ALA A 11 -0.58 -0.35 -7.99
C ALA A 11 -1.29 -0.37 -9.34
N TRP A 12 -2.62 -0.40 -9.34
CA TRP A 12 -3.43 -0.31 -10.56
C TRP A 12 -4.81 0.25 -10.24
N SER A 13 -5.47 0.80 -11.26
CA SER A 13 -6.90 1.13 -11.22
C SER A 13 -7.56 0.57 -12.48
N GLY A 14 -8.70 -0.10 -12.33
CA GLY A 14 -9.51 -0.53 -13.48
C GLY A 14 -10.24 0.62 -14.18
N LEU A 15 -10.16 1.84 -13.64
CA LEU A 15 -10.90 3.01 -14.09
C LEU A 15 -9.99 4.16 -14.56
N GLY A 16 -8.67 3.98 -14.59
CA GLY A 16 -7.74 5.03 -14.97
C GLY A 16 -6.27 4.69 -14.73
N ARG A 17 -5.40 5.68 -14.98
CA ARG A 17 -3.99 5.68 -14.58
C ARG A 17 -3.83 5.88 -13.07
N ILE A 18 -2.78 5.30 -12.50
CA ILE A 18 -2.30 5.67 -11.16
C ILE A 18 -1.61 7.02 -11.23
N THR A 19 -1.91 7.92 -10.30
CA THR A 19 -1.25 9.23 -10.21
C THR A 19 -0.41 9.38 -8.96
N ARG A 20 -0.69 8.57 -7.93
CA ARG A 20 0.05 8.60 -6.66
C ARG A 20 -0.03 7.25 -5.96
N VAL A 21 1.07 6.84 -5.34
CA VAL A 21 1.07 5.81 -4.30
C VAL A 21 1.70 6.40 -3.05
N ALA A 22 0.94 6.41 -1.97
CA ALA A 22 1.46 6.76 -0.65
C ALA A 22 1.80 5.48 0.12
N VAL A 23 2.92 5.48 0.84
CA VAL A 23 3.37 4.38 1.69
C VAL A 23 3.43 4.85 3.14
N SER A 24 2.97 4.01 4.06
CA SER A 24 3.09 4.20 5.50
C SER A 24 3.95 3.07 6.08
N ALA A 25 4.75 3.39 7.09
CA ALA A 25 5.50 2.40 7.88
C ALA A 25 5.05 2.35 9.37
N ASP A 26 3.96 3.03 9.70
CA ASP A 26 3.43 3.19 11.06
C ASP A 26 1.94 2.82 11.16
N GLY A 27 1.45 1.97 10.25
CA GLY A 27 0.06 1.52 10.26
C GLY A 27 -0.95 2.57 9.81
N GLY A 28 -0.51 3.57 9.05
CA GLY A 28 -1.35 4.59 8.41
C GLY A 28 -1.48 5.89 9.18
N LEU A 29 -0.69 6.09 10.24
CA LEU A 29 -0.64 7.34 11.01
C LEU A 29 0.05 8.46 10.21
N SER A 30 1.11 8.12 9.48
CA SER A 30 1.79 9.02 8.53
C SER A 30 2.00 8.34 7.18
N TRP A 31 2.18 9.17 6.14
CA TRP A 31 2.26 8.73 4.74
C TRP A 31 3.33 9.53 4.00
N ALA A 32 4.13 8.85 3.20
CA ALA A 32 5.09 9.46 2.28
C ALA A 32 4.81 9.01 0.84
N ASP A 33 5.09 9.87 -0.14
CA ASP A 33 4.84 9.56 -1.54
C ASP A 33 5.97 8.72 -2.13
N ALA A 34 5.61 7.60 -2.74
CA ALA A 34 6.52 6.74 -3.45
C ALA A 34 6.79 7.25 -4.86
N HIS A 35 7.97 6.92 -5.39
CA HIS A 35 8.30 7.12 -6.79
C HIS A 35 7.49 6.14 -7.65
N LEU A 36 6.77 6.65 -8.65
CA LEU A 36 6.14 5.82 -9.67
C LEU A 36 7.11 5.60 -10.82
N HIS A 37 7.43 4.34 -11.08
CA HIS A 37 8.32 3.97 -12.17
C HIS A 37 7.52 3.95 -13.48
N GLY A 38 7.96 4.76 -14.45
CA GLY A 38 7.33 4.85 -15.76
C GLY A 38 7.62 3.63 -16.65
N PRO A 39 6.81 3.41 -17.70
CA PRO A 39 5.62 4.21 -18.06
C PRO A 39 4.42 3.91 -17.15
N VAL A 40 3.59 4.93 -16.90
CA VAL A 40 2.33 4.80 -16.16
C VAL A 40 1.16 4.81 -17.15
N LEU A 41 0.58 3.63 -17.38
CA LEU A 41 -0.43 3.42 -18.42
C LEU A 41 -1.84 3.26 -17.86
N ASP A 42 -2.85 3.59 -18.68
CA ASP A 42 -4.26 3.44 -18.31
C ASP A 42 -4.59 1.95 -18.10
N LYS A 43 -5.26 1.62 -16.99
CA LYS A 43 -5.69 0.26 -16.64
C LYS A 43 -4.58 -0.78 -16.64
N ALA A 44 -3.36 -0.38 -16.31
CA ALA A 44 -2.18 -1.25 -16.22
C ALA A 44 -1.57 -1.24 -14.81
N LEU A 45 -0.74 -2.26 -14.54
CA LEU A 45 0.11 -2.29 -13.36
C LEU A 45 1.16 -1.16 -13.44
N THR A 46 1.33 -0.45 -12.34
CA THR A 46 2.33 0.59 -12.14
C THR A 46 3.24 0.18 -11.00
N ARG A 47 4.54 0.08 -11.27
CA ARG A 47 5.57 -0.18 -10.25
C ARG A 47 5.78 1.09 -9.43
N PHE A 48 5.89 0.95 -8.11
CA PHE A 48 6.32 2.03 -7.23
C PHE A 48 7.44 1.57 -6.29
N SER A 49 8.28 2.50 -5.85
CA SER A 49 9.18 2.26 -4.72
C SER A 49 9.46 3.52 -3.89
N ILE A 50 9.85 3.31 -2.63
CA ILE A 50 10.27 4.37 -1.72
C ILE A 50 11.41 3.86 -0.84
N PRO A 51 12.43 4.70 -0.57
CA PRO A 51 13.44 4.36 0.41
C PRO A 51 12.88 4.38 1.83
N TRP A 52 13.32 3.43 2.65
CA TRP A 52 12.87 3.29 4.02
C TRP A 52 14.07 3.05 4.94
N GLN A 53 14.35 4.04 5.79
CA GLN A 53 15.29 3.88 6.89
C GLN A 53 14.59 3.15 8.04
N TRP A 54 14.78 1.83 8.13
CA TRP A 54 14.20 1.03 9.18
C TRP A 54 15.07 1.10 10.46
N ASP A 55 14.45 1.52 11.57
CA ASP A 55 15.09 1.64 12.88
C ASP A 55 15.15 0.30 13.66
N GLY A 56 14.67 -0.79 13.05
CA GLY A 56 14.64 -2.12 13.65
C GLY A 56 13.49 -2.37 14.62
N ARG A 57 12.58 -1.40 14.81
CA ARG A 57 11.35 -1.60 15.59
C ARG A 57 10.30 -2.33 14.76
N SER A 58 9.30 -2.88 15.43
CA SER A 58 8.17 -3.45 14.70
C SER A 58 7.45 -2.33 13.96
N SER A 59 7.21 -2.53 12.66
CA SER A 59 6.54 -1.57 11.79
C SER A 59 5.38 -2.23 11.06
N VAL A 60 4.36 -1.45 10.71
CA VAL A 60 3.25 -1.93 9.88
C VAL A 60 3.27 -1.13 8.58
N LEU A 61 3.59 -1.83 7.49
CA LEU A 61 3.62 -1.26 6.16
C LEU A 61 2.22 -1.26 5.56
N LEU A 62 1.85 -0.13 4.95
CA LEU A 62 0.66 0.02 4.10
C LEU A 62 1.07 0.71 2.80
N SER A 63 0.33 0.44 1.73
CA SER A 63 0.33 1.26 0.52
C SER A 63 -1.08 1.70 0.17
N ARG A 64 -1.23 2.91 -0.37
CA ARG A 64 -2.51 3.50 -0.78
C ARG A 64 -2.37 4.16 -2.14
N ALA A 65 -3.02 3.59 -3.13
CA ALA A 65 -3.05 4.13 -4.49
C ALA A 65 -4.13 5.21 -4.66
N THR A 66 -3.86 6.19 -5.52
CA THR A 66 -4.83 7.17 -6.03
C THR A 66 -4.80 7.16 -7.56
N ASP A 67 -5.97 7.13 -8.20
CA ASP A 67 -6.10 7.21 -9.65
C ASP A 67 -6.26 8.65 -10.17
N GLU A 68 -6.23 8.82 -11.49
CA GLU A 68 -6.36 10.13 -12.15
C GLU A 68 -7.71 10.83 -11.98
N PHE A 69 -8.72 10.13 -11.46
CA PHE A 69 -10.01 10.69 -11.09
C PHE A 69 -10.11 10.98 -9.59
N GLY A 70 -8.99 10.87 -8.86
CA GLY A 70 -8.92 11.13 -7.42
C GLY A 70 -9.50 10.02 -6.56
N ARG A 71 -9.79 8.83 -7.10
CA ARG A 71 -10.28 7.71 -6.29
C ARG A 71 -9.12 7.13 -5.48
N VAL A 72 -9.31 7.08 -4.17
CA VAL A 72 -8.31 6.60 -3.22
C VAL A 72 -8.63 5.17 -2.80
N GLN A 73 -7.62 4.31 -2.74
CA GLN A 73 -7.74 2.94 -2.27
C GLN A 73 -8.34 2.89 -0.85
N PRO A 74 -9.45 2.15 -0.63
CA PRO A 74 -10.16 2.18 0.64
C PRO A 74 -9.38 1.46 1.75
N THR A 75 -9.64 1.83 3.00
CA THR A 75 -9.22 1.00 4.15
C THR A 75 -10.05 -0.28 4.22
N ARG A 76 -9.57 -1.30 4.91
CA ARG A 76 -10.33 -2.52 5.17
C ARG A 76 -11.67 -2.25 5.85
N ALA A 77 -11.69 -1.35 6.85
CA ALA A 77 -12.92 -0.95 7.52
C ALA A 77 -13.92 -0.27 6.57
N HIS A 78 -13.45 0.60 5.67
CA HIS A 78 -14.32 1.19 4.64
C HIS A 78 -14.88 0.10 3.73
N TRP A 79 -14.02 -0.78 3.22
CA TRP A 79 -14.43 -1.86 2.33
C TRP A 79 -15.49 -2.76 2.98
N LYS A 80 -15.28 -3.20 4.23
CA LYS A 80 -16.22 -4.03 4.99
C LYS A 80 -17.58 -3.40 5.23
N ARG A 81 -17.68 -2.07 5.30
CA ARG A 81 -19.00 -1.39 5.41
C ARG A 81 -19.83 -1.51 4.13
N ARG A 82 -19.20 -1.78 2.99
CA ARG A 82 -19.86 -1.84 1.68
C ARG A 82 -20.17 -3.26 1.22
N TYR A 83 -19.43 -4.25 1.70
CA TYR A 83 -19.50 -5.63 1.19
C TYR A 83 -19.73 -6.62 2.33
N ALA A 84 -20.38 -7.74 2.01
CA ALA A 84 -20.58 -8.83 2.96
C ALA A 84 -19.24 -9.42 3.44
N ASP A 85 -19.16 -9.82 4.71
CA ASP A 85 -17.92 -10.26 5.35
C ASP A 85 -17.23 -11.47 4.69
N HIS A 86 -17.99 -12.28 3.96
CA HIS A 86 -17.53 -13.47 3.24
C HIS A 86 -17.27 -13.22 1.75
N SER A 87 -17.50 -11.99 1.26
CA SER A 87 -17.12 -11.62 -0.09
C SER A 87 -15.62 -11.32 -0.15
N PHE A 88 -14.95 -11.90 -1.15
CA PHE A 88 -13.56 -11.53 -1.49
C PHE A 88 -13.45 -10.97 -2.92
N ASN A 89 -14.54 -11.00 -3.68
CA ASN A 89 -14.60 -10.37 -4.99
C ASN A 89 -14.45 -8.85 -4.82
N HIS A 90 -13.62 -8.25 -5.68
CA HIS A 90 -13.28 -6.83 -5.64
C HIS A 90 -12.69 -6.35 -4.30
N TYR A 91 -12.02 -7.22 -3.53
CA TYR A 91 -11.27 -6.80 -2.35
C TYR A 91 -10.04 -5.98 -2.74
N ASN A 92 -10.23 -4.66 -2.81
CA ASN A 92 -9.19 -3.69 -3.17
C ASN A 92 -8.73 -2.84 -1.97
N ALA A 93 -9.05 -3.25 -0.74
CA ALA A 93 -8.64 -2.53 0.45
C ALA A 93 -7.12 -2.55 0.64
N GLN A 94 -6.61 -1.54 1.36
CA GLN A 94 -5.21 -1.47 1.78
C GLN A 94 -4.82 -2.75 2.53
N GLN A 95 -3.70 -3.35 2.12
CA GLN A 95 -3.12 -4.53 2.76
C GLN A 95 -2.06 -4.10 3.78
N ALA A 96 -2.07 -4.73 4.96
CA ALA A 96 -1.11 -4.49 6.03
C ALA A 96 -0.09 -5.62 6.15
N TRP A 97 1.17 -5.24 6.26
CA TRP A 97 2.29 -6.16 6.49
C TRP A 97 3.04 -5.72 7.74
N ARG A 98 3.10 -6.57 8.75
CA ARG A 98 3.95 -6.32 9.91
C ARG A 98 5.37 -6.79 9.59
N VAL A 99 6.33 -5.89 9.73
CA VAL A 99 7.76 -6.22 9.78
C VAL A 99 8.16 -6.30 11.24
N ALA A 100 8.44 -7.51 11.73
CA ALA A 100 8.87 -7.76 13.09
C ALA A 100 10.35 -7.36 13.29
N ARG A 101 10.80 -7.25 14.55
CA ARG A 101 12.17 -6.81 14.91
C ARG A 101 13.28 -7.71 14.33
N ASP A 102 12.96 -8.98 14.10
CA ASP A 102 13.82 -9.99 13.48
C ASP A 102 13.76 -9.99 11.95
N GLY A 103 13.01 -9.06 11.33
CA GLY A 103 12.87 -8.92 9.88
C GLY A 103 11.77 -9.80 9.27
N ARG A 104 11.06 -10.59 10.08
CA ARG A 104 9.95 -11.42 9.58
C ARG A 104 8.80 -10.55 9.10
N VAL A 105 8.22 -10.91 7.96
CA VAL A 105 7.07 -10.21 7.36
C VAL A 105 5.83 -11.06 7.50
N GLU A 106 4.78 -10.51 8.10
CA GLU A 106 3.54 -11.22 8.42
C GLU A 106 2.32 -10.43 7.92
N ASN A 107 1.33 -11.14 7.37
CA ASN A 107 0.04 -10.55 7.05
C ASN A 107 -0.70 -10.21 8.36
N VAL A 108 -1.17 -8.97 8.48
CA VAL A 108 -1.94 -8.49 9.62
C VAL A 108 -3.15 -7.68 9.17
N TYR A 109 -4.05 -7.37 10.11
CA TYR A 109 -5.19 -6.50 9.86
C TYR A 109 -5.09 -5.26 10.74
N VAL A 110 -5.41 -4.10 10.16
CA VAL A 110 -5.56 -2.80 10.83
C VAL A 110 -6.95 -2.24 10.56
#